data_AF-A0A961NPT3-F1
#
_entry.id   AF-A0A961NPT3-F1
#
_cell.length_a   1.000
_cell.length_b   1.000
_cell.length_c   1.000
_cell.angle_alpha   90.00
_cell.angle_beta   90.00
_cell.angle_gamma   90.00
#
_symmetry.space_group_name_H-M   'P 1'
#
loop_
_entity.id
_entity.type
_entity.pdbx_description
1 polymer ?
#
loop_
_entity_poly.entity_id
_entity_poly.type
_entity_poly.pdbx_seq_one_letter_code
_entity_poly.pdbx_strand_id
1 'polypeptide(L)'
;MDFLSIIIDRVNTTNVFNIVRGRLPSRETHLQTIVDDDLIEEYLQEVGRLSRIANSLSARQKRQSSVDLLGELKRLGETFFVQFFPEAIQTRFRNSQGAYLFLHVDQRLRNIPWELLH
;
A
#
# COMPACT_ATOMS: atom_id res chain seq x y z
N MET A 1 -15.02 -14.81 -11.93
CA MET A 1 -14.49 -13.92 -10.88
C MET A 1 -13.00 -14.14 -10.85
N ASP A 2 -12.25 -13.08 -11.12
CA ASP A 2 -10.79 -13.16 -11.20
C ASP A 2 -10.20 -12.80 -9.84
N PHE A 3 -9.29 -13.65 -9.37
CA PHE A 3 -8.58 -13.48 -8.12
C PHE A 3 -7.13 -13.11 -8.45
N LEU A 4 -6.67 -11.98 -7.90
CA LEU A 4 -5.28 -11.57 -7.99
C LEU A 4 -4.62 -11.84 -6.65
N SER A 5 -3.77 -12.87 -6.59
CA SER A 5 -2.99 -13.18 -5.41
C SER A 5 -1.55 -12.73 -5.64
N ILE A 6 -1.02 -11.90 -4.73
CA ILE A 6 0.36 -11.43 -4.77
C ILE A 6 1.02 -11.82 -3.45
N ILE A 7 2.16 -12.50 -3.56
CA ILE A 7 3.03 -12.80 -2.43
C ILE A 7 4.19 -11.81 -2.47
N ILE A 8 4.41 -11.10 -1.36
CA ILE A 8 5.43 -10.06 -1.22
C ILE A 8 6.39 -10.49 -0.11
N ASP A 9 7.58 -10.91 -0.50
CA ASP A 9 8.66 -11.29 0.41
C ASP A 9 9.69 -10.16 0.48
N ARG A 10 10.15 -9.79 1.68
CA ARG A 10 11.18 -8.75 1.86
C ARG A 10 12.50 -9.39 2.25
N VAL A 11 13.53 -9.20 1.42
CA VAL A 11 14.91 -9.62 1.69
C VAL A 11 15.78 -8.36 1.74
N ASN A 12 16.17 -7.96 2.97
CA ASN A 12 16.79 -6.66 3.25
C ASN A 12 15.92 -5.50 2.73
N THR A 13 16.41 -4.72 1.78
CA THR A 13 15.69 -3.61 1.12
C THR A 13 15.01 -4.03 -0.17
N THR A 14 15.06 -5.30 -0.56
CA THR A 14 14.44 -5.77 -1.81
C THR A 14 13.11 -6.46 -1.50
N ASN A 15 12.04 -5.98 -2.13
CA ASN A 15 10.75 -6.63 -2.16
C ASN A 15 10.68 -7.53 -3.39
N VAL A 16 10.33 -8.80 -3.19
CA VAL A 16 10.11 -9.80 -4.24
C VAL A 16 8.61 -10.05 -4.34
N PHE A 17 8.05 -9.85 -5.52
CA PHE A 17 6.63 -10.02 -5.78
C PHE A 17 6.39 -11.23 -6.67
N ASN A 18 5.66 -12.19 -6.12
CA ASN A 18 5.19 -13.37 -6.84
C ASN A 18 3.71 -13.24 -7.14
N ILE A 19 3.37 -13.11 -8.43
CA ILE A 19 1.97 -13.03 -8.87
C ILE A 19 1.44 -14.43 -9.17
N VAL A 20 0.40 -14.82 -8.45
CA VAL A 20 -0.32 -16.10 -8.59
C VAL A 20 -1.68 -15.82 -9.24
N ARG A 21 -1.99 -16.53 -10.33
CA ARG A 21 -3.30 -16.48 -10.99
C ARG A 21 -3.99 -17.84 -10.81
N GLY A 22 -5.08 -17.88 -10.05
CA GLY A 22 -5.75 -19.13 -9.69
C GLY A 22 -4.88 -19.99 -8.76
N ARG A 23 -4.55 -21.22 -9.16
CA ARG A 23 -3.67 -22.14 -8.40
C ARG A 23 -2.24 -22.21 -8.93
N LEU A 24 -1.92 -21.48 -10.00
CA LEU A 24 -0.64 -21.59 -10.68
C LEU A 24 0.14 -20.26 -10.62
N PRO A 25 1.46 -20.32 -10.41
CA PRO A 25 2.34 -19.16 -10.56
C PRO A 25 2.20 -18.59 -11.98
N SER A 26 2.08 -17.27 -12.12
CA SER A 26 2.01 -16.64 -13.45
C SER A 26 3.40 -16.56 -14.11
N ARG A 27 3.45 -16.21 -15.41
CA ARG A 27 4.74 -15.99 -16.11
C ARG A 27 5.61 -14.88 -15.50
N GLU A 28 5.03 -13.98 -14.71
CA GLU A 28 5.67 -12.81 -14.11
C GLU A 28 5.91 -13.01 -12.59
N THR A 29 6.34 -14.19 -12.19
CA THR A 29 6.40 -14.57 -10.76
C THR A 29 7.55 -13.98 -9.98
N HIS A 30 8.47 -13.23 -10.58
CA HIS A 30 9.69 -12.79 -9.91
C HIS A 30 9.95 -11.31 -10.22
N LEU A 31 8.97 -10.47 -9.94
CA LEU A 31 9.18 -9.02 -10.01
C LEU A 31 9.88 -8.57 -8.73
N GLN A 32 10.78 -7.60 -8.85
CA GLN A 32 11.54 -7.09 -7.71
C GLN A 32 11.53 -5.57 -7.71
N THR A 33 11.43 -4.97 -6.53
CA THR A 33 11.71 -3.55 -6.32
C THR A 33 12.63 -3.40 -5.12
N ILE A 34 13.55 -2.45 -5.22
CA ILE A 34 14.36 -2.02 -4.08
C ILE A 34 13.60 -0.87 -3.43
N VAL A 35 13.25 -1.05 -2.17
CA VAL A 35 12.55 -0.09 -1.34
C VAL A 35 13.35 0.10 -0.07
N ASP A 36 13.78 1.33 0.17
CA ASP A 36 14.43 1.70 1.42
C ASP A 36 13.49 1.47 2.62
N ASP A 37 14.05 1.09 3.77
CA ASP A 37 13.29 1.01 5.02
C ASP A 37 12.76 2.40 5.40
N ASP A 38 13.50 3.47 5.06
CA ASP A 38 13.11 4.87 5.27
C ASP A 38 11.75 5.20 4.62
N LEU A 39 11.47 4.67 3.43
CA LEU A 39 10.19 4.90 2.75
C LEU A 39 9.01 4.36 3.56
N ILE A 40 9.16 3.15 4.10
CA ILE A 40 8.10 2.50 4.89
C ILE A 40 7.93 3.25 6.20
N GLU A 41 9.04 3.61 6.85
CA GLU A 41 8.98 4.36 8.10
C GLU A 41 8.32 5.73 7.92
N GLU A 42 8.72 6.50 6.90
CA GLU A 42 8.13 7.79 6.59
C GLU A 42 6.62 7.67 6.34
N TYR A 43 6.20 6.67 5.55
CA TYR A 43 4.80 6.40 5.30
C TYR A 43 4.02 6.15 6.60
N LEU A 44 4.53 5.29 7.48
CA LEU A 44 3.87 4.97 8.75
C LEU A 44 3.83 6.16 9.70
N GLN A 45 4.91 6.95 9.75
CA GLN A 45 4.98 8.16 10.56
C GLN A 45 3.93 9.19 10.10
N GLU A 46 3.77 9.37 8.79
CA GLU A 46 2.79 10.31 8.23
C GLU A 46 1.35 9.85 8.42
N VAL A 47 1.05 8.55 8.24
CA VAL A 47 -0.27 7.99 8.62
C VAL A 47 -0.56 8.26 10.10
N GLY A 48 0.43 8.00 10.98
CA GLY A 48 0.31 8.25 12.41
C GLY A 48 0.13 9.72 12.76
N ARG A 49 0.78 10.62 12.03
CA ARG A 49 0.61 12.08 12.16
C ARG A 49 -0.82 12.50 11.79
N LEU A 50 -1.33 12.05 10.66
CA LEU A 50 -2.69 12.36 10.20
C LEU A 50 -3.75 11.84 11.17
N SER A 51 -3.57 10.62 11.69
CA SER A 51 -4.47 10.04 12.71
C SER A 51 -4.52 10.88 13.99
N ARG A 52 -3.36 11.36 14.49
CA ARG A 52 -3.30 12.26 15.66
C ARG A 52 -4.00 13.58 15.41
N ILE A 53 -3.82 14.17 14.22
CA ILE A 53 -4.50 15.41 13.83
C ILE A 53 -6.02 15.17 13.82
N ALA A 54 -6.49 14.09 13.18
CA ALA A 54 -7.91 13.73 13.15
C ALA A 54 -8.50 13.64 14.56
N ASN A 55 -7.86 12.88 15.46
CA ASN A 55 -8.31 12.72 16.84
C ASN A 55 -8.34 14.04 17.62
N SER A 56 -7.34 14.90 17.42
CA SER A 56 -7.28 16.20 18.09
C SER A 56 -8.37 17.16 17.63
N LEU A 57 -8.74 17.12 16.34
CA LEU A 57 -9.81 17.92 15.76
C LEU A 57 -11.19 17.40 16.20
N SER A 58 -11.35 16.09 16.31
CA SER A 58 -12.58 15.48 16.85
C SER A 58 -12.79 15.83 18.33
N ALA A 59 -11.72 15.91 19.13
CA ALA A 59 -11.78 16.29 20.55
C ALA A 59 -12.06 17.79 20.75
N ARG A 60 -11.63 18.66 19.83
CA ARG A 60 -11.93 20.10 19.85
C ARG A 60 -13.15 20.40 18.96
N GLN A 61 -14.35 20.20 19.52
CA GLN A 61 -15.57 20.64 18.85
C GLN A 61 -15.47 22.12 18.42
N LYS A 62 -15.66 22.33 17.11
CA LYS A 62 -15.89 23.61 16.42
C LYS A 62 -14.75 24.63 16.51
N ARG A 63 -13.89 24.65 15.48
CA ARG A 63 -13.50 25.87 14.73
C ARG A 63 -12.67 25.51 13.49
N GLN A 64 -13.37 25.53 12.35
CA GLN A 64 -12.92 26.01 11.05
C GLN A 64 -11.42 25.91 10.73
N SER A 65 -10.91 24.69 10.59
CA SER A 65 -9.81 24.42 9.68
C SER A 65 -10.22 23.22 8.85
N SER A 66 -10.49 23.47 7.55
CA SER A 66 -10.82 22.44 6.58
C SER A 66 -9.54 21.72 6.18
N VAL A 67 -8.91 21.02 7.13
CA VAL A 67 -7.83 20.10 6.77
C VAL A 67 -8.51 18.95 6.03
N ASP A 68 -8.24 18.82 4.73
CA ASP A 68 -8.71 17.70 3.94
C ASP A 68 -7.91 16.44 4.26
N LEU A 69 -8.18 15.87 5.44
CA LEU A 69 -7.50 14.67 5.94
C LEU A 69 -7.67 13.48 4.99
N LEU A 70 -8.82 13.39 4.32
CA LEU A 70 -9.07 12.31 3.37
C LEU A 70 -8.24 12.49 2.10
N GLY A 71 -8.16 13.71 1.56
CA GLY A 71 -7.30 14.03 0.44
C GLY A 71 -5.82 13.77 0.73
N GLU A 72 -5.36 14.14 1.93
CA GLU A 72 -3.98 13.87 2.36
C GLU A 72 -3.70 12.37 2.51
N LEU A 73 -4.60 11.60 3.13
CA LEU A 73 -4.47 10.15 3.23
C LEU A 73 -4.44 9.46 1.86
N LYS A 74 -5.28 9.90 0.91
CA LYS A 74 -5.27 9.39 -0.46
C LYS A 74 -3.95 9.66 -1.16
N ARG A 75 -3.48 10.91 -1.13
CA ARG A 75 -2.20 11.29 -1.74
C ARG A 75 -1.03 10.49 -1.17
N LEU A 76 -1.03 10.27 0.15
CA LEU A 76 -0.02 9.47 0.83
C LEU A 76 -0.04 8.01 0.35
N GLY A 77 -1.24 7.40 0.30
CA GLY A 77 -1.43 6.05 -0.21
C GLY A 77 -0.99 5.89 -1.67
N GLU A 78 -1.39 6.81 -2.54
CA GLU A 78 -0.99 6.85 -3.96
C GLU A 78 0.53 6.97 -4.11
N THR A 79 1.16 7.85 -3.33
CA THR A 79 2.61 8.07 -3.37
C THR A 79 3.37 6.82 -2.95
N PHE A 80 2.97 6.20 -1.84
CA PHE A 80 3.57 4.95 -1.38
C PHE A 80 3.34 3.82 -2.37
N PHE A 81 2.14 3.71 -2.94
CA PHE A 81 1.81 2.71 -3.95
C PHE A 81 2.75 2.75 -5.16
N VAL A 82 2.98 3.94 -5.72
CA VAL A 82 3.84 4.12 -6.89
C VAL A 82 5.30 3.78 -6.60
N GLN A 83 5.79 4.10 -5.40
CA GLN A 83 7.19 3.85 -5.03
C GLN A 83 7.43 2.41 -4.57
N PHE A 84 6.45 1.78 -3.94
CA PHE A 84 6.57 0.44 -3.37
C PHE A 84 6.44 -0.65 -4.44
N PHE A 85 5.43 -0.54 -5.32
CA PHE A 85 5.10 -1.58 -6.30
C PHE A 85 5.80 -1.36 -7.64
N PRO A 86 6.26 -2.43 -8.31
CA PRO A 86 6.76 -2.34 -9.67
C PRO A 86 5.63 -1.96 -10.65
N GLU A 87 5.96 -1.25 -11.72
CA GLU A 87 5.00 -0.74 -12.72
C GLU A 87 4.09 -1.84 -13.29
N ALA A 88 4.61 -3.06 -13.45
CA ALA A 88 3.83 -4.21 -13.92
C ALA A 88 2.68 -4.57 -12.96
N ILE A 89 2.89 -4.46 -11.64
CA ILE A 89 1.83 -4.65 -10.64
C ILE A 89 0.86 -3.46 -10.65
N GLN A 90 1.38 -2.24 -10.75
CA GLN A 90 0.54 -1.03 -10.82
C GLN A 90 -0.44 -1.11 -12.00
N THR A 91 0.06 -1.48 -13.17
CA THR A 91 -0.74 -1.66 -14.39
C THR A 91 -1.80 -2.73 -14.20
N ARG A 92 -1.47 -3.84 -13.53
CA ARG A 92 -2.44 -4.91 -13.24
C ARG A 92 -3.56 -4.46 -12.33
N PHE A 93 -3.26 -3.69 -11.28
CA PHE A 93 -4.27 -3.15 -10.37
C PHE A 93 -5.22 -2.19 -11.10
N ARG A 94 -4.69 -1.30 -11.95
CA ARG A 94 -5.51 -0.37 -12.75
C ARG A 94 -6.44 -1.09 -13.74
N ASN A 95 -5.98 -2.23 -14.28
CA ASN A 95 -6.72 -2.99 -15.27
C ASN A 95 -7.67 -4.04 -14.66
N SER A 96 -7.53 -4.36 -13.38
CA SER A 96 -8.40 -5.33 -12.71
C SER A 96 -9.71 -4.66 -12.27
N GLN A 97 -10.76 -4.82 -13.07
CA GLN A 97 -12.11 -4.38 -12.67
C GLN A 97 -12.82 -5.50 -11.89
N GLY A 98 -13.26 -5.20 -10.66
CA GLY A 98 -14.08 -6.10 -9.84
C GLY A 98 -13.38 -7.39 -9.39
N ALA A 99 -12.04 -7.39 -9.33
CA ALA A 99 -11.26 -8.52 -8.83
C ALA A 99 -11.07 -8.43 -7.32
N TYR A 100 -10.96 -9.59 -6.65
CA TYR A 100 -10.48 -9.63 -5.28
C TYR A 100 -8.96 -9.66 -5.26
N LEU A 101 -8.37 -8.81 -4.43
CA LEU A 101 -6.93 -8.77 -4.17
C LEU A 101 -6.62 -9.55 -2.89
N PHE A 102 -5.71 -10.52 -3.00
CA PHE A 102 -5.14 -11.23 -1.87
C PHE A 102 -3.66 -10.88 -1.78
N LEU A 103 -3.26 -10.23 -0.69
CA LEU A 103 -1.88 -9.93 -0.38
C LEU A 103 -1.38 -10.91 0.68
N HIS A 104 -0.36 -11.68 0.33
CA HIS A 104 0.42 -12.47 1.26
C HIS A 104 1.72 -11.73 1.50
N VAL A 105 1.90 -11.17 2.69
CA VAL A 105 3.03 -10.28 2.97
C VAL A 105 3.96 -10.87 4.03
N ASP A 106 5.25 -10.64 3.85
CA ASP A 106 6.25 -10.91 4.88
C ASP A 106 5.92 -10.20 6.20
N GLN A 107 6.36 -10.78 7.31
CA GLN A 107 6.08 -10.25 8.65
C GLN A 107 6.56 -8.81 8.84
N ARG A 108 7.67 -8.41 8.20
CA ARG A 108 8.22 -7.04 8.26
C ARG A 108 7.30 -6.02 7.62
N LEU A 109 6.47 -6.46 6.67
CA LEU A 109 5.56 -5.62 5.90
C LEU A 109 4.14 -5.58 6.50
N ARG A 110 3.88 -6.34 7.57
CA ARG A 110 2.55 -6.48 8.18
C ARG A 110 1.94 -5.16 8.68
N ASN A 111 2.77 -4.21 9.08
CA ASN A 111 2.31 -2.96 9.69
C ASN A 111 1.87 -1.90 8.67
N ILE A 112 2.09 -2.15 7.37
CA ILE A 112 1.65 -1.26 6.30
C ILE A 112 0.12 -1.33 6.22
N PRO A 113 -0.60 -0.20 6.30
CA PRO A 113 -2.04 -0.15 6.07
C PRO A 113 -2.37 -0.31 4.57
N TRP A 114 -2.33 -1.55 4.08
CA TRP A 114 -2.56 -1.92 2.67
C TRP A 114 -3.90 -1.43 2.13
N GLU A 115 -4.87 -1.21 3.01
CA GLU A 115 -6.21 -0.72 2.69
C GLU A 115 -6.20 0.75 2.22
N LEU A 116 -5.12 1.50 2.47
CA LEU A 116 -4.98 2.89 2.02
C LEU A 116 -4.42 3.00 0.60
N LEU A 117 -4.06 1.88 -0.03
CA LEU A 117 -3.57 1.85 -1.40
C LEU A 117 -4.75 1.89 -2.36
N HIS A 118 -5.22 3.10 -2.65
CA HIS A 118 -6.34 3.37 -3.55
C HIS A 118 -5.91 4.15 -4.78
#